data_AF-A0A7G7STW1-F1
#
_entry.id   AF-A0A7G7STW1-F1
#
_cell.length_a   1.000
_cell.length_b   1.000
_cell.length_c   1.000
_cell.angle_alpha   90.00
_cell.angle_beta   90.00
_cell.angle_gamma   90.00
#
_symmetry.space_group_name_H-M   'P 1'
#
loop_
_entity.id
_entity.type
_entity.pdbx_description
1 polymer ?
#
loop_
_entity_poly.entity_id
_entity_poly.type
_entity_poly.pdbx_seq_one_letter_code
_entity_poly.pdbx_strand_id
1 'polypeptide(L)'
;MNVKKSFAQQLSTIRQQLDDGKTYSELSAENRSKVEAALSRMATVLNSHPDVDTLREEDKVVLFNDQETVNTLLSKASSDSRMICRREAVLGSLRTTTQCKTVAERRRDNEDAQELMRRNPTGKYD
;
A
#
# COMPACT_ATOMS: atom_id res chain seq x y z
N MET A 1 -19.26 12.48 -18.49
CA MET A 1 -18.61 11.18 -18.19
C MET A 1 -19.48 10.45 -17.18
N ASN A 2 -19.78 9.17 -17.36
CA ASN A 2 -20.61 8.42 -16.40
C ASN A 2 -19.72 7.95 -15.23
N VAL A 3 -19.78 8.70 -14.12
CA VAL A 3 -18.93 8.47 -12.93
C VAL A 3 -19.07 7.06 -12.36
N LYS A 4 -20.28 6.48 -12.43
CA LYS A 4 -20.53 5.11 -11.97
C LYS A 4 -19.82 4.06 -12.82
N LYS A 5 -19.88 4.22 -14.15
CA LYS A 5 -19.15 3.32 -15.08
C LYS A 5 -17.65 3.39 -14.85
N SER A 6 -17.08 4.60 -14.67
CA SER A 6 -15.66 4.75 -14.36
C SER A 6 -15.30 4.19 -12.97
N PHE A 7 -16.16 4.36 -11.97
CA PHE A 7 -15.93 3.82 -10.63
C PHE A 7 -15.95 2.28 -10.63
N ALA A 8 -16.91 1.66 -11.32
CA ALA A 8 -16.97 0.20 -11.44
C ALA A 8 -15.71 -0.39 -12.10
N GLN A 9 -15.17 0.31 -13.12
CA GLN A 9 -13.91 -0.04 -13.75
C GLN A 9 -12.73 0.08 -12.78
N GLN A 10 -12.64 1.21 -12.06
CA GLN A 10 -11.59 1.42 -11.04
C GLN A 10 -11.66 0.38 -9.93
N LEU A 11 -12.85 0.05 -9.43
CA LEU A 11 -13.06 -0.98 -8.41
C LEU A 11 -12.57 -2.35 -8.89
N SER A 12 -12.89 -2.73 -10.12
CA SER A 12 -12.40 -3.98 -10.73
C SER A 12 -10.87 -4.01 -10.80
N THR A 13 -10.26 -2.92 -11.28
CA THR A 13 -8.80 -2.80 -11.34
C THR A 13 -8.15 -2.87 -9.96
N ILE A 14 -8.68 -2.16 -8.97
CA ILE A 14 -8.14 -2.18 -7.60
C ILE A 14 -8.24 -3.59 -7.02
N ARG A 15 -9.36 -4.30 -7.21
CA ARG A 15 -9.49 -5.70 -6.75
C ARG A 15 -8.45 -6.62 -7.40
N GLN A 16 -8.27 -6.51 -8.71
CA GLN A 16 -7.23 -7.27 -9.42
C GLN A 16 -5.82 -6.98 -8.87
N GLN A 17 -5.51 -5.71 -8.58
CA GLN A 17 -4.23 -5.32 -7.99
C GLN A 17 -4.07 -5.76 -6.52
N LEU A 18 -5.15 -5.85 -5.75
CA LEU A 18 -5.12 -6.42 -4.40
C LEU A 18 -4.88 -7.93 -4.42
N ASP A 19 -5.32 -8.61 -5.47
CA ASP A 19 -5.18 -10.06 -5.63
C ASP A 19 -3.88 -10.49 -6.32
N ASP A 20 -3.18 -9.59 -7.03
CA ASP A 20 -1.95 -9.93 -7.76
C ASP A 20 -0.74 -10.25 -6.86
N GLY A 21 -0.82 -9.93 -5.57
CA GLY A 21 0.22 -10.16 -4.56
C GLY A 21 1.52 -9.35 -4.76
N LYS A 22 1.53 -8.38 -5.68
CA LYS A 22 2.71 -7.62 -6.10
C LYS A 22 2.52 -6.11 -5.94
N THR A 23 1.42 -5.57 -6.43
CA THR A 23 1.20 -4.11 -6.51
C THR A 23 1.12 -3.50 -5.11
N TYR A 24 0.52 -4.22 -4.17
CA TYR A 24 0.36 -3.83 -2.78
C TYR A 24 0.89 -4.93 -1.84
N SER A 25 2.05 -5.53 -2.15
CA SER A 25 2.63 -6.63 -1.37
C SER A 25 2.92 -6.26 0.10
N GLU A 26 3.13 -4.98 0.41
CA GLU A 26 3.35 -4.47 1.77
C GLU A 26 2.06 -4.00 2.47
N LEU A 27 0.88 -4.22 1.87
CA LEU A 27 -0.41 -3.91 2.48
C LEU A 27 -0.77 -5.00 3.51
N SER A 28 -0.95 -4.60 4.77
CA SER A 28 -1.40 -5.53 5.81
C SER A 28 -2.81 -6.06 5.56
N ALA A 29 -3.13 -7.25 6.09
CA ALA A 29 -4.48 -7.83 6.00
C ALA A 29 -5.55 -6.90 6.61
N GLU A 30 -5.22 -6.22 7.70
CA GLU A 30 -6.12 -5.22 8.32
C GLU A 30 -6.39 -4.05 7.37
N ASN A 31 -5.35 -3.48 6.75
CA ASN A 31 -5.51 -2.36 5.83
C ASN A 31 -6.21 -2.80 4.53
N ARG A 32 -5.99 -4.03 4.08
CA ARG A 32 -6.75 -4.63 2.97
C ARG A 32 -8.24 -4.67 3.29
N SER A 33 -8.62 -5.17 4.48
CA SER A 33 -10.01 -5.20 4.91
C SER A 33 -10.62 -3.78 4.99
N LYS A 34 -9.87 -2.78 5.47
CA LYS A 34 -10.31 -1.38 5.49
C LYS A 34 -10.56 -0.82 4.10
N VAL A 35 -9.67 -1.10 3.14
CA VAL A 35 -9.84 -0.69 1.73
C VAL A 35 -11.10 -1.34 1.13
N GLU A 36 -11.26 -2.65 1.29
CA GLU A 36 -12.42 -3.37 0.77
C GLU A 36 -13.74 -2.84 1.37
N ALA A 37 -13.77 -2.56 2.67
CA ALA A 37 -14.93 -1.99 3.34
C ALA A 37 -15.25 -0.56 2.84
N ALA A 38 -14.24 0.29 2.67
CA ALA A 38 -14.42 1.65 2.13
C ALA A 38 -14.94 1.61 0.68
N LEU A 39 -14.33 0.79 -0.17
CA LEU A 39 -14.79 0.60 -1.55
C LEU A 39 -16.24 0.09 -1.62
N SER A 40 -16.63 -0.80 -0.72
CA SER A 40 -18.00 -1.30 -0.63
C SER A 40 -18.98 -0.19 -0.24
N ARG A 41 -18.64 0.67 0.73
CA ARG A 41 -19.49 1.81 1.13
C ARG A 41 -19.65 2.83 0.00
N MET A 42 -18.56 3.17 -0.69
CA MET A 42 -18.59 4.05 -1.87
C MET A 42 -19.51 3.49 -2.96
N ALA A 43 -19.43 2.18 -3.23
CA ALA A 43 -20.30 1.52 -4.20
C ALA A 43 -21.77 1.60 -3.80
N THR A 44 -22.10 1.39 -2.52
CA THR A 44 -23.47 1.53 -2.01
C THR A 44 -24.01 2.94 -2.23
N VAL A 45 -23.27 3.98 -1.81
CA VAL A 45 -23.68 5.38 -1.94
C VAL A 45 -23.92 5.77 -3.40
N LEU A 46 -23.01 5.37 -4.30
CA LEU A 46 -23.11 5.64 -5.74
C LEU A 46 -24.24 4.86 -6.42
N ASN A 47 -24.60 3.68 -5.93
CA ASN A 47 -25.70 2.90 -6.48
C ASN A 47 -27.07 3.42 -6.03
N SER A 48 -27.17 3.97 -4.81
CA SER A 48 -28.42 4.51 -4.27
C SER A 48 -28.95 5.78 -4.96
N HIS A 49 -28.10 6.50 -5.70
CA HIS A 49 -28.47 7.78 -6.33
C HIS A 49 -28.28 7.70 -7.85
N PRO A 50 -29.23 8.16 -8.69
CA PRO A 50 -29.10 8.07 -10.15
C PRO A 50 -27.92 8.87 -10.70
N ASP A 51 -27.58 10.00 -10.07
CA ASP A 51 -26.44 10.86 -10.41
C ASP A 51 -25.63 11.21 -9.16
N VAL A 52 -24.35 11.53 -9.35
CA VAL A 52 -23.47 12.04 -8.29
C VAL A 52 -23.83 13.48 -7.94
N ASP A 53 -24.31 14.25 -8.93
CA ASP A 53 -24.71 15.65 -8.71
C ASP A 53 -25.96 15.79 -7.84
N THR A 54 -26.75 14.71 -7.70
CA THR A 54 -27.94 14.65 -6.85
C THR A 54 -27.69 14.06 -5.46
N LEU A 55 -26.44 13.73 -5.13
CA LEU A 55 -26.07 13.28 -3.79
C LEU A 55 -26.32 14.38 -2.76
N ARG A 56 -26.84 13.98 -1.59
CA ARG A 56 -26.92 14.87 -0.43
C ARG A 56 -25.51 15.21 0.04
N GLU A 57 -25.34 16.40 0.62
CA GLU A 57 -24.03 16.85 1.11
C GLU A 57 -23.41 15.89 2.13
N GLU A 58 -24.23 15.29 3.00
CA GLU A 58 -23.79 14.23 3.93
C GLU A 58 -23.21 13.01 3.21
N ASP A 59 -23.85 12.55 2.13
CA ASP A 59 -23.41 11.38 1.36
C ASP A 59 -22.13 11.70 0.57
N LYS A 60 -21.98 12.94 0.11
CA LYS A 60 -20.73 13.43 -0.51
C LYS A 60 -19.58 13.39 0.49
N VAL A 61 -19.78 13.90 1.71
CA VAL A 61 -18.75 13.88 2.76
C VAL A 61 -18.30 12.44 3.07
N VAL A 62 -19.25 11.51 3.20
CA VAL A 62 -18.93 10.09 3.41
C VAL A 62 -18.11 9.53 2.24
N LEU A 63 -18.52 9.81 0.99
CA LEU A 63 -17.82 9.37 -0.20
C LEU A 63 -16.38 9.90 -0.26
N PHE A 64 -16.17 11.19 0.05
CA PHE A 64 -14.85 11.79 0.08
C PHE A 64 -13.96 11.19 1.17
N ASN A 65 -14.49 10.96 2.38
CA ASN A 65 -13.73 10.35 3.47
C ASN A 65 -13.31 8.90 3.13
N ASP A 66 -14.21 8.13 2.50
CA ASP A 66 -13.91 6.77 2.06
C ASP A 66 -12.86 6.78 0.94
N GLN A 67 -12.95 7.71 -0.01
CA GLN A 67 -11.96 7.90 -1.06
C GLN A 67 -10.58 8.27 -0.47
N GLU A 68 -10.53 9.21 0.48
CA GLU A 68 -9.30 9.62 1.18
C GLU A 68 -8.63 8.42 1.86
N THR A 69 -9.44 7.59 2.52
CA THR A 69 -8.99 6.37 3.20
C THR A 69 -8.35 5.39 2.20
N VAL A 70 -9.04 5.12 1.10
CA VAL A 70 -8.53 4.23 0.03
C VAL A 70 -7.25 4.80 -0.58
N ASN A 71 -7.26 6.08 -0.95
CA ASN A 71 -6.11 6.75 -1.58
C ASN A 71 -4.89 6.71 -0.67
N THR A 72 -5.05 7.00 0.61
CA THR A 72 -3.95 7.01 1.58
C THR A 72 -3.34 5.62 1.74
N LEU A 73 -4.18 4.60 1.94
CA LEU A 73 -3.72 3.23 2.16
C LEU A 73 -3.04 2.64 0.92
N LEU A 74 -3.65 2.79 -0.26
CA LEU A 74 -3.11 2.25 -1.50
C LEU A 74 -1.86 3.01 -1.96
N SER A 75 -1.82 4.34 -1.81
CA SER A 75 -0.64 5.14 -2.17
C SER A 75 0.56 4.78 -1.31
N LYS A 76 0.35 4.62 0.01
CA LYS A 76 1.38 4.14 0.92
C LYS A 76 1.86 2.74 0.54
N ALA A 77 0.93 1.80 0.37
CA ALA A 77 1.26 0.43 0.03
C ALA A 77 1.99 0.31 -1.30
N SER A 78 1.60 1.07 -2.32
CA SER A 78 2.29 1.10 -3.62
C SER A 78 3.72 1.61 -3.49
N SER A 79 3.93 2.70 -2.73
CA SER A 79 5.27 3.24 -2.47
C SER A 79 6.15 2.24 -1.72
N ASP A 80 5.58 1.59 -0.71
CA ASP A 80 6.28 0.63 0.16
C ASP A 80 6.61 -0.68 -0.58
N SER A 81 5.73 -1.14 -1.47
CA SER A 81 5.85 -2.40 -2.24
C SER A 81 6.80 -2.30 -3.42
N ARG A 82 7.28 -1.09 -3.75
CA ARG A 82 8.14 -0.90 -4.92
C ARG A 82 9.48 -1.64 -4.73
N MET A 83 9.81 -2.51 -5.67
CA MET A 83 11.05 -3.31 -5.63
C MET A 83 12.26 -2.48 -6.01
N ILE A 84 13.34 -2.62 -5.24
CA ILE A 84 14.65 -2.03 -5.52
C ILE A 84 15.68 -3.15 -5.54
N CYS A 85 16.28 -3.38 -6.71
CA CYS A 85 17.39 -4.30 -6.90
C CYS A 85 18.72 -3.56 -6.92
N ARG A 86 19.67 -3.96 -6.08
CA ARG A 86 21.04 -3.42 -6.09
C ARG A 86 22.06 -4.55 -6.20
N ARG A 87 23.19 -4.26 -6.83
CA ARG A 87 24.37 -5.13 -6.79
C ARG A 87 25.17 -4.80 -5.53
N GLU A 88 25.36 -5.79 -4.67
CA GLU A 88 26.07 -5.65 -3.41
C GLU A 88 27.25 -6.63 -3.39
N ALA A 89 28.38 -6.20 -2.82
CA ALA A 89 29.56 -7.04 -2.66
C ALA A 89 29.33 -8.04 -1.51
N VAL A 90 29.72 -9.30 -1.72
CA VAL A 90 29.65 -10.30 -0.66
C VAL A 90 30.87 -10.15 0.24
N LEU A 91 30.67 -9.94 1.55
CA LEU A 91 31.76 -9.83 2.50
C LEU A 91 32.65 -11.08 2.47
N GLY A 92 33.97 -10.89 2.42
CA GLY A 92 34.93 -11.99 2.28
C GLY A 92 35.05 -12.58 0.87
N SER A 93 34.45 -11.95 -0.16
CA SER A 93 34.56 -12.37 -1.56
C SER A 93 34.71 -11.17 -2.50
N LEU A 94 35.36 -11.37 -3.66
CA LEU A 94 35.37 -10.37 -4.75
C LEU A 94 34.07 -10.42 -5.58
N ARG A 95 33.16 -11.36 -5.30
CA ARG A 95 31.91 -11.53 -6.04
C ARG A 95 30.86 -10.50 -5.62
N THR A 96 30.06 -10.06 -6.58
CA THR A 96 28.85 -9.25 -6.35
C THR A 96 27.59 -10.06 -6.60
N THR A 97 26.58 -9.92 -5.73
CA THR A 97 25.25 -10.52 -5.91
C THR A 97 24.20 -9.43 -6.10
N THR A 98 23.13 -9.75 -6.83
CA THR A 98 21.97 -8.85 -6.94
C THR A 98 21.01 -9.18 -5.82
N GLN A 99 20.72 -8.20 -4.96
CA GLN A 99 19.71 -8.32 -3.92
C GLN A 99 18.54 -7.40 -4.25
N CYS A 100 17.34 -7.97 -4.31
CA CYS A 100 16.09 -7.26 -4.58
C CYS A 100 15.24 -7.28 -3.32
N LYS A 101 14.83 -6.10 -2.85
CA LYS A 101 13.97 -5.93 -1.67
C LYS A 101 12.95 -4.82 -1.93
N THR A 102 11.80 -4.87 -1.26
CA THR A 102 10.82 -3.77 -1.28
C THR A 102 11.39 -2.54 -0.55
N VAL A 103 10.81 -1.36 -0.78
CA VAL A 103 11.18 -0.14 -0.03
C VAL A 103 10.96 -0.34 1.47
N ALA A 104 9.85 -0.98 1.86
CA ALA A 104 9.55 -1.22 3.26
C ALA A 104 10.48 -2.26 3.90
N GLU A 105 10.84 -3.34 3.21
CA GLU A 105 11.84 -4.31 3.69
C GLU A 105 13.18 -3.62 3.97
N ARG A 106 13.65 -2.79 3.04
CA ARG A 106 14.90 -2.04 3.21
C ARG A 106 14.86 -1.08 4.39
N ARG A 107 13.70 -0.46 4.63
CA ARG A 107 13.51 0.40 5.80
C ARG A 107 13.59 -0.41 7.09
N ARG A 108 12.92 -1.57 7.15
CA ARG A 108 12.99 -2.49 8.30
C ARG A 108 14.42 -2.97 8.56
N ASP A 109 15.14 -3.41 7.52
CA ASP A 109 16.55 -3.82 7.65
C ASP A 109 17.43 -2.72 8.26
N ASN A 110 17.23 -1.46 7.83
CA ASN A 110 17.98 -0.33 8.34
C ASN A 110 17.62 0.01 9.79
N GLU A 111 16.33 -0.03 10.14
CA GLU A 111 15.84 0.20 11.50
C GLU A 111 16.37 -0.88 12.47
N ASP A 112 16.32 -2.15 12.06
CA ASP A 112 16.84 -3.27 12.83
C ASP A 112 18.36 -3.16 13.03
N ALA A 113 19.11 -2.79 11.98
CA ALA A 113 20.55 -2.57 12.08
C ALA A 113 20.90 -1.43 13.05
N GLN A 114 20.15 -0.32 13.02
CA GLN A 114 20.33 0.80 13.94
C GLN A 114 20.02 0.40 15.38
N GLU A 115 18.95 -0.35 15.60
CA GLU A 115 18.56 -0.82 16.93
C GLU A 115 19.60 -1.80 17.51
N LEU A 116 20.15 -2.69 16.68
CA LEU A 116 21.25 -3.58 17.09
C LEU A 116 22.48 -2.79 17.58
N MET A 117 22.88 -1.75 16.83
CA MET A 117 23.98 -0.87 17.27
C MET A 117 23.65 -0.12 18.55
N ARG A 118 22.40 0.33 18.72
CA ARG A 118 21.95 1.03 19.94
C ARG A 118 21.97 0.12 21.16
N ARG A 119 21.59 -1.16 20.99
CA ARG A 119 21.56 -2.16 22.08
C ARG A 119 22.95 -2.68 22.46
N ASN A 120 23.90 -2.75 21.51
CA ASN A 120 25.28 -3.20 21.75
C ASN A 120 26.32 -2.13 21.37
N PRO A 121 26.42 -1.03 22.15
CA PRO A 121 27.31 0.09 21.84
C PRO A 121 28.81 -0.26 21.93
N THR A 122 29.18 -1.36 22.58
CA THR A 122 30.59 -1.72 22.86
C THR A 122 31.20 -2.71 21.87
N GLY A 123 30.45 -3.28 20.93
CA GLY A 123 30.98 -4.17 19.88
C GLY A 123 31.74 -5.40 20.40
N LYS A 124 31.59 -5.78 21.67
CA LYS A 124 32.16 -7.01 22.21
C LYS A 124 31.25 -8.18 21.86
N TYR A 125 31.73 -9.02 20.95
CA TYR A 125 31.23 -10.37 20.75
C TYR A 125 32.09 -11.26 21.65
N ASP A 126 31.53 -11.72 22.77
CA ASP A 126 32.17 -12.74 23.62
C ASP A 126 32.21 -14.11 22.91
#